data_AF-A0A451BQ97-F1
#
_entry.id   AF-A0A451BQ97-F1
#
_cell.length_a   1.000
_cell.length_b   1.000
_cell.length_c   1.000
_cell.angle_alpha   90.00
_cell.angle_beta   90.00
_cell.angle_gamma   90.00
#
_symmetry.space_group_name_H-M   'P 1'
#
loop_
_entity.id
_entity.type
_entity.pdbx_description
1 polymer ?
#
loop_
_entity_poly.entity_id
_entity_poly.type
_entity_poly.pdbx_seq_one_letter_code
_entity_poly.pdbx_strand_id
1 'polypeptide(L)'
;MKGFFDDLKKEYKNGFYVHISKERKDLQMTVGYIGRYARRPPLSEVRIKNYTGEWITFEYKDYRNGGGKVLHTLKTIDFIGRLIRHIPPHYFNVIRHFGILASRVKKKYKGITDCLLEPPPEVDEAPTWRERQTAFRGSDPLLCGICGRVMRFVSSRIPIPLWRVKERLQAAFS
;
A
#
# COMPACT_ATOMS: atom_id res chain seq x y z
N MET A 1 -24.98 7.06 -4.25
CA MET A 1 -23.79 6.20 -4.39
C MET A 1 -23.22 6.04 -2.99
N LYS A 2 -23.30 4.85 -2.38
CA LYS A 2 -22.69 4.61 -1.06
C LYS A 2 -21.18 4.71 -1.22
N GLY A 3 -20.54 5.61 -0.48
CA GLY A 3 -19.10 5.77 -0.52
C GLY A 3 -18.40 4.70 0.31
N PHE A 4 -17.13 4.45 0.02
CA PHE A 4 -16.24 3.59 0.83
C PHE A 4 -16.32 3.87 2.34
N PHE A 5 -16.49 5.14 2.72
CA PHE A 5 -16.65 5.55 4.12
C PHE A 5 -18.00 5.18 4.74
N ASP A 6 -19.05 5.02 3.94
CA ASP A 6 -20.38 4.61 4.43
C ASP A 6 -20.39 3.12 4.77
N ASP A 7 -19.71 2.30 3.97
CA ASP A 7 -19.54 0.87 4.25
C ASP A 7 -18.68 0.66 5.51
N LEU A 8 -17.59 1.40 5.65
CA LEU A 8 -16.78 1.35 6.86
C LEU A 8 -17.54 1.81 8.11
N LYS A 9 -18.38 2.85 8.02
CA LYS A 9 -19.24 3.27 9.14
C LYS A 9 -20.26 2.20 9.52
N LYS A 10 -20.75 1.44 8.55
CA LYS A 10 -21.68 0.31 8.80
C LYS A 10 -20.97 -0.86 9.48
N GLU A 11 -19.74 -1.16 9.06
CA GLU A 11 -18.91 -2.24 9.60
C GLU A 11 -18.35 -1.91 10.99
N TYR A 12 -17.83 -0.70 11.17
CA TYR A 12 -17.25 -0.20 12.41
C TYR A 12 -18.23 0.75 13.12
N LYS A 13 -19.31 0.20 13.68
CA LYS A 13 -20.36 0.97 14.39
C LYS A 13 -19.83 1.85 15.53
N ASN A 14 -18.72 1.47 16.14
CA ASN A 14 -18.09 2.19 17.24
C ASN A 14 -17.06 3.24 16.78
N GLY A 15 -17.01 3.53 15.48
CA GLY A 15 -16.04 4.46 14.89
C GLY A 15 -14.61 3.92 14.82
N PHE A 16 -13.68 4.79 14.45
CA PHE A 16 -12.25 4.46 14.36
C PHE A 16 -11.53 4.94 15.61
N TYR A 17 -10.71 4.07 16.20
CA TYR A 17 -9.80 4.45 17.26
C TYR A 17 -8.42 4.77 16.68
N VAL A 18 -8.08 6.05 16.57
CA VAL A 18 -6.77 6.51 16.09
C VAL A 18 -6.00 7.10 17.26
N HIS A 19 -4.90 6.46 17.64
CA HIS A 19 -4.00 7.01 18.64
C HIS A 19 -3.07 8.05 18.01
N ILE A 20 -3.34 9.33 18.25
CA ILE A 20 -2.48 10.45 17.83
C ILE A 20 -1.53 10.78 18.97
N SER A 21 -0.25 10.42 18.83
CA SER A 21 0.80 10.82 19.77
C SER A 21 1.26 12.25 19.49
N LYS A 22 1.83 12.93 20.49
CA LYS A 22 2.60 14.16 20.27
C LYS A 22 3.70 13.95 19.23
N GLU A 23 3.98 14.99 18.46
CA GLU A 23 5.05 14.96 17.47
C GLU A 23 6.40 14.64 18.13
N ARG A 24 7.13 13.70 17.55
CA ARG A 24 8.48 13.35 18.00
C ARG A 24 9.47 14.34 17.38
N LYS A 25 10.16 15.12 18.21
CA LYS A 25 11.17 16.09 17.76
C LYS A 25 12.48 15.42 17.29
N ASP A 26 12.79 14.24 17.82
CA ASP A 26 14.01 13.51 17.45
C ASP A 26 13.83 12.82 16.09
N LEU A 27 14.53 13.37 15.09
CA LEU A 27 14.50 12.88 13.71
C LEU A 27 15.12 11.48 13.58
N GLN A 28 16.22 11.19 14.29
CA GLN A 28 16.93 9.92 14.16
C GLN A 28 16.07 8.76 14.71
N MET A 29 15.45 8.97 15.87
CA MET A 29 14.52 7.99 16.44
C MET A 29 13.28 7.80 15.57
N THR A 30 12.78 8.88 14.96
CA THR A 30 11.61 8.84 14.06
C THR A 30 11.93 8.09 12.77
N VAL A 31 13.05 8.39 12.13
CA VAL A 31 13.52 7.67 10.93
C VAL A 31 13.77 6.20 11.27
N GLY A 32 14.43 5.90 12.38
CA GLY A 32 14.65 4.52 12.83
C GLY A 32 13.34 3.77 13.10
N TYR A 33 12.33 4.45 13.65
CA TYR A 33 11.00 3.88 13.86
C TYR A 33 10.31 3.57 12.53
N ILE A 34 10.22 4.54 11.62
CA ILE A 34 9.58 4.37 10.29
C ILE A 34 10.28 3.27 9.50
N GLY A 35 11.62 3.27 9.46
CA GLY A 35 12.40 2.25 8.76
C GLY A 35 12.15 0.84 9.27
N ARG A 36 12.03 0.65 10.59
CA ARG A 36 11.66 -0.65 11.16
C ARG A 36 10.25 -1.08 10.76
N TYR A 37 9.28 -0.17 10.79
CA TYR A 37 7.90 -0.48 10.38
C TYR A 37 7.76 -0.77 8.88
N ALA A 38 8.56 -0.12 8.05
CA ALA A 38 8.51 -0.32 6.61
C ALA A 38 9.23 -1.60 6.15
N ARG A 39 10.30 -1.99 6.84
CA ARG A 39 11.17 -3.10 6.42
C ARG A 39 10.90 -4.41 7.17
N ARG A 40 10.54 -4.35 8.46
CA ARG A 40 10.43 -5.55 9.29
C ARG A 40 9.03 -6.15 9.20
N PRO A 41 8.92 -7.48 9.36
CA PRO A 41 7.62 -8.13 9.48
C PRO A 41 6.81 -7.54 10.65
N PRO A 42 5.47 -7.65 10.59
CA PRO A 42 4.56 -7.09 11.60
C PRO A 42 4.78 -7.67 13.00
N LEU A 43 5.42 -8.84 13.10
CA LEU A 43 5.77 -9.51 14.33
C LEU A 43 7.26 -9.84 14.35
N SER A 44 7.92 -9.56 15.47
CA SER A 44 9.32 -9.97 15.71
C SER A 44 9.39 -11.45 16.08
N GLU A 45 10.40 -12.17 15.60
CA GLU A 45 10.63 -13.59 15.92
C GLU A 45 10.76 -13.84 17.43
N VAL A 46 11.36 -12.89 18.18
CA VAL A 46 11.49 -12.96 19.65
C VAL A 46 10.13 -13.01 20.37
N ARG A 47 9.05 -12.61 19.68
CA ARG A 47 7.68 -12.70 20.20
C ARG A 47 7.09 -14.08 20.00
N ILE A 48 7.62 -14.93 19.12
CA ILE A 48 7.21 -16.33 19.03
C ILE A 48 7.80 -17.04 20.25
N LYS A 49 6.93 -17.58 21.09
CA LYS A 49 7.30 -18.20 22.38
C LYS A 49 7.28 -19.71 22.32
N ASN A 50 6.43 -20.30 21.49
CA ASN A 50 6.37 -21.74 21.29
C ASN A 50 5.88 -22.06 19.88
N TYR A 51 6.33 -23.19 19.35
CA TYR A 51 5.94 -23.72 18.06
C TYR A 51 5.98 -25.25 18.09
N THR A 52 4.84 -25.89 17.83
CA THR A 52 4.70 -27.36 17.86
C THR A 52 4.49 -27.96 16.47
N GLY A 53 4.56 -27.17 15.41
CA GLY A 53 4.17 -27.57 14.05
C GLY A 53 2.71 -27.23 13.76
N GLU A 54 1.78 -27.77 14.55
CA GLU A 54 0.34 -27.51 14.37
C GLU A 54 -0.10 -26.19 15.02
N TRP A 55 0.53 -25.83 16.15
CA TRP A 55 0.17 -24.64 16.93
C TRP A 55 1.38 -23.72 17.11
N ILE A 56 1.10 -22.43 17.15
CA ILE A 56 2.08 -21.39 17.44
C ILE A 56 1.56 -20.49 18.55
N THR A 57 2.43 -20.19 19.52
CA THR A 57 2.17 -19.24 20.60
C THR A 57 3.07 -18.03 20.43
N PHE A 58 2.49 -16.83 20.40
CA PHE A 58 3.26 -15.58 20.35
C PHE A 58 2.76 -14.52 21.33
N GLU A 59 3.67 -13.66 21.75
CA GLU A 59 3.43 -12.52 22.63
C GLU A 59 3.05 -11.28 21.82
N TYR A 60 1.99 -10.58 22.22
CA TYR A 60 1.65 -9.27 21.69
C TYR A 60 1.24 -8.32 22.82
N LYS A 61 1.21 -7.01 22.52
CA LYS A 61 0.73 -5.99 23.47
C LYS A 61 -0.77 -5.81 23.27
N ASP A 62 -1.54 -6.06 24.31
CA ASP A 62 -2.98 -5.78 24.30
C ASP A 62 -3.23 -4.34 24.74
N TYR A 63 -3.31 -3.45 23.76
CA TYR A 63 -3.59 -2.03 23.99
C TYR A 63 -5.01 -1.76 24.51
N ARG A 64 -5.94 -2.72 24.46
CA ARG A 64 -7.26 -2.58 25.10
C ARG A 64 -7.13 -2.65 26.62
N ASN A 65 -6.17 -3.41 27.10
CA ASN A 65 -5.89 -3.66 28.51
C ASN A 65 -4.56 -3.02 28.94
N GLY A 66 -4.40 -1.73 28.63
CA GLY A 66 -3.24 -0.94 29.09
C GLY A 66 -1.89 -1.29 28.44
N GLY A 67 -1.87 -2.09 27.37
CA GLY A 67 -0.65 -2.46 26.64
C GLY A 67 0.14 -3.60 27.28
N GLY A 68 -0.49 -4.36 28.16
CA GLY A 68 0.09 -5.56 28.79
C GLY A 68 0.51 -6.61 27.75
N LYS A 69 1.52 -7.40 28.09
CA LYS A 69 1.99 -8.51 27.24
C LYS A 69 1.07 -9.71 27.42
N VAL A 70 0.51 -10.20 26.33
CA VAL A 70 -0.42 -11.33 26.32
C VAL A 70 0.09 -12.39 25.35
N LEU A 71 0.00 -13.66 25.75
CA LEU A 71 0.28 -14.80 24.88
C LEU A 71 -0.97 -15.20 24.12
N HIS A 72 -0.83 -15.41 22.81
CA HIS A 72 -1.89 -15.89 21.95
C HIS A 72 -1.45 -17.15 21.23
N THR A 73 -2.27 -18.19 21.29
CA THR A 73 -2.02 -19.46 20.62
C THR A 73 -3.07 -19.67 19.53
N LEU A 74 -2.62 -20.01 18.33
CA LEU A 74 -3.49 -20.38 17.21
C LEU A 74 -2.83 -21.41 16.31
N LYS A 75 -3.61 -21.99 15.38
CA LYS A 75 -3.08 -22.94 14.40
C LYS A 75 -2.04 -22.27 13.52
N THR A 76 -0.95 -22.95 13.21
CA THR A 76 0.14 -22.42 12.39
C THR A 76 -0.36 -21.88 11.05
N ILE A 77 -1.33 -22.54 10.42
CA ILE A 77 -1.88 -22.11 9.13
C ILE A 77 -2.61 -20.76 9.22
N ASP A 78 -3.34 -20.52 10.32
CA ASP A 78 -4.04 -19.26 10.55
C ASP A 78 -3.05 -18.12 10.82
N PHE A 79 -1.92 -18.44 11.46
CA PHE A 79 -0.85 -17.49 11.73
C PHE A 79 -0.17 -17.05 10.44
N ILE A 80 0.17 -18.00 9.57
CA ILE A 80 0.74 -17.73 8.24
C ILE A 80 -0.24 -16.89 7.41
N GLY A 81 -1.54 -17.26 7.40
CA GLY A 81 -2.57 -16.50 6.70
C GLY A 81 -2.72 -15.06 7.21
N ARG A 82 -2.49 -14.80 8.50
CA ARG A 82 -2.43 -13.44 9.06
C ARG A 82 -1.17 -12.69 8.63
N LEU A 83 0.00 -13.35 8.61
CA LEU A 83 1.27 -12.75 8.19
C LEU A 83 1.26 -12.34 6.71
N ILE A 84 0.75 -13.19 5.81
CA ILE A 84 0.74 -12.94 4.37
C ILE A 84 0.04 -11.63 4.01
N ARG A 85 -1.01 -11.24 4.76
CA ARG A 85 -1.74 -9.97 4.54
C ARG A 85 -0.87 -8.72 4.72
N HIS A 86 0.26 -8.86 5.42
CA HIS A 86 1.22 -7.78 5.65
C HIS A 86 2.36 -7.76 4.63
N ILE A 87 2.45 -8.76 3.74
CA ILE A 87 3.45 -8.78 2.68
C ILE A 87 2.94 -7.87 1.56
N PRO A 88 3.63 -6.76 1.26
CA PRO A 88 3.22 -5.87 0.20
C PRO A 88 3.40 -6.57 -1.17
N PRO A 89 2.57 -6.25 -2.18
CA PRO A 89 2.76 -6.76 -3.53
C PRO A 89 4.14 -6.43 -4.09
N HIS A 90 4.57 -7.20 -5.09
CA HIS A 90 5.82 -6.92 -5.79
C HIS A 90 5.83 -5.47 -6.32
N TYR A 91 6.96 -4.78 -6.13
CA TYR A 91 7.13 -3.35 -6.47
C TYR A 91 6.25 -2.34 -5.71
N PHE A 92 5.59 -2.73 -4.62
CA PHE A 92 4.85 -1.78 -3.81
C PHE A 92 5.80 -0.93 -2.94
N ASN A 93 5.83 0.37 -3.21
CA ASN A 93 6.59 1.33 -2.41
C ASN A 93 5.91 1.55 -1.05
N VAL A 94 6.43 0.92 0.00
CA VAL A 94 5.94 1.05 1.39
C VAL A 94 6.12 2.48 1.91
N ILE A 95 7.19 3.17 1.51
CA ILE A 95 7.44 4.59 1.82
C ILE A 95 7.30 5.41 0.53
N ARG A 96 6.17 6.12 0.35
CA ARG A 96 5.90 6.90 -0.87
C ARG A 96 6.32 8.36 -0.82
N HIS A 97 6.18 8.98 0.36
CA HIS A 97 6.27 10.44 0.50
C HIS A 97 7.52 10.92 1.24
N PHE A 98 8.35 9.99 1.71
CA PHE A 98 9.54 10.28 2.49
C PHE A 98 10.77 9.60 1.88
N GLY A 99 11.96 10.12 2.19
CA GLY A 99 13.23 9.61 1.70
C GLY A 99 13.65 10.16 0.34
N ILE A 100 14.80 9.67 -0.14
CA ILE A 100 15.46 10.17 -1.37
C ILE A 100 14.64 9.91 -2.65
N LEU A 101 13.72 8.94 -2.62
CA LEU A 101 12.86 8.59 -3.75
C LEU A 101 11.52 9.36 -3.78
N ALA A 102 11.23 10.18 -2.76
CA ALA A 102 9.96 10.91 -2.68
C ALA A 102 9.83 11.93 -3.83
N SER A 103 8.65 11.97 -4.47
CA SER A 103 8.46 12.69 -5.74
C SER A 103 8.84 14.18 -5.70
N ARG A 104 8.70 14.85 -4.55
CA ARG A 104 9.03 16.27 -4.37
C ARG A 104 10.54 16.54 -4.30
N VAL A 105 11.33 15.56 -3.86
CA VAL A 105 12.77 15.74 -3.58
C VAL A 105 13.67 14.85 -4.42
N LYS A 106 13.12 13.85 -5.12
CA LYS A 106 13.89 12.91 -5.96
C LYS A 106 14.80 13.61 -6.97
N LYS A 107 14.38 14.74 -7.54
CA LYS A 107 15.19 15.50 -8.50
C LYS A 107 16.42 16.12 -7.83
N LYS A 108 16.26 16.61 -6.61
CA LYS A 108 17.35 17.20 -5.80
C LYS A 108 18.38 16.15 -5.40
N TYR A 109 17.93 14.94 -5.09
CA TYR A 109 18.79 13.86 -4.60
C TYR A 109 19.21 12.85 -5.68
N LYS A 110 18.91 13.11 -6.95
CA LYS A 110 19.21 12.20 -8.08
C LYS A 110 20.69 11.82 -8.14
N GLY A 111 21.59 12.81 -7.98
CA GLY A 111 23.03 12.53 -8.01
C GLY A 111 23.49 11.56 -6.93
N ILE A 112 22.87 11.61 -5.74
CA ILE A 112 23.17 10.67 -4.65
C ILE A 112 22.64 9.27 -4.99
N THR A 113 21.42 9.17 -5.55
CA THR A 113 20.86 7.87 -5.94
C THR A 113 21.64 7.24 -7.08
N ASP A 114 22.08 8.02 -8.07
CA ASP A 114 22.86 7.54 -9.21
C ASP A 114 24.24 7.00 -8.77
N CYS A 115 24.83 7.54 -7.69
CA CYS A 115 26.07 7.04 -7.11
C CYS A 115 25.87 5.79 -6.22
N LEU A 116 24.72 5.66 -5.56
CA LEU A 116 24.46 4.59 -4.59
C LEU A 116 23.79 3.35 -5.20
N LEU A 117 23.01 3.55 -6.26
CA LEU A 117 22.26 2.48 -6.93
C LEU A 117 22.97 2.15 -8.23
N GLU A 118 23.01 0.86 -8.55
CA GLU A 118 23.45 0.43 -9.87
C GLU A 118 22.54 1.04 -10.94
N PRO A 119 23.11 1.51 -12.06
CA PRO A 119 22.30 1.96 -13.17
C PRO A 119 21.38 0.80 -13.60
N PRO A 120 20.13 1.09 -14.02
CA PRO A 120 19.30 0.06 -14.60
C PRO A 120 20.04 -0.54 -15.81
N PRO A 121 19.83 -1.83 -16.10
CA PRO A 121 20.43 -2.45 -17.28
C PRO A 121 20.09 -1.64 -18.51
N GLU A 122 21.09 -1.42 -19.37
CA GLU A 122 20.86 -0.82 -20.68
C GLU A 122 19.87 -1.70 -21.45
N VAL A 123 18.78 -1.07 -21.87
CA VAL A 123 17.76 -1.69 -22.71
C VAL A 123 17.79 -0.95 -24.03
N ASP A 124 18.16 -1.65 -25.10
CA ASP A 124 18.26 -1.10 -26.45
C ASP A 124 16.94 -0.45 -26.89
N GLU A 125 15.81 -1.10 -26.54
CA GLU A 125 14.47 -0.59 -26.81
C GLU A 125 13.54 -0.78 -25.60
N ALA A 126 12.93 0.31 -25.14
CA ALA A 126 11.94 0.26 -24.07
C ALA A 126 10.59 -0.23 -24.64
N PRO A 127 10.01 -1.33 -24.11
CA PRO A 127 8.77 -1.87 -24.65
C PRO A 127 7.62 -0.87 -24.55
N THR A 128 6.79 -0.85 -25.59
CA THR A 128 5.61 0.01 -25.65
C THR A 128 4.63 -0.33 -24.52
N TRP A 129 3.70 0.58 -24.23
CA TRP A 129 2.65 0.29 -23.23
C TRP A 129 1.87 -0.98 -23.59
N ARG A 130 1.59 -1.21 -24.88
CA ARG A 130 0.86 -2.38 -25.35
C ARG A 130 1.66 -3.65 -25.07
N GLU A 131 2.92 -3.71 -25.49
CA GLU A 131 3.81 -4.86 -25.24
C GLU A 131 3.91 -5.20 -23.75
N ARG A 132 4.13 -4.19 -22.90
CA ARG A 132 4.21 -4.38 -21.45
C ARG A 132 2.93 -4.97 -20.87
N GLN A 133 1.78 -4.48 -21.31
CA GLN A 133 0.50 -4.98 -20.82
C GLN A 133 0.17 -6.37 -21.37
N THR A 134 0.51 -6.64 -22.62
CA THR A 134 0.38 -7.97 -23.23
C THR A 134 1.23 -8.99 -22.48
N ALA A 135 2.49 -8.67 -22.19
CA ALA A 135 3.38 -9.54 -21.41
C ALA A 135 2.87 -9.77 -19.98
N PHE A 136 2.36 -8.72 -19.32
CA PHE A 136 1.84 -8.83 -17.95
C PHE A 136 0.53 -9.62 -17.86
N ARG A 137 -0.39 -9.45 -18.81
CA ARG A 137 -1.72 -10.06 -18.78
C ARG A 137 -1.82 -11.38 -19.56
N GLY A 138 -0.84 -11.68 -20.42
CA GLY A 138 -0.89 -12.78 -21.37
C GLY A 138 -1.82 -12.55 -22.56
N SER A 139 -2.42 -11.36 -22.68
CA SER A 139 -3.38 -11.01 -23.73
C SER A 139 -3.26 -9.54 -24.09
N ASP A 140 -3.39 -9.21 -25.38
CA ASP A 140 -3.29 -7.85 -25.86
C ASP A 140 -4.49 -6.99 -25.40
N PRO A 141 -4.25 -5.91 -24.62
CA PRO A 141 -5.31 -5.09 -24.07
C PRO A 141 -6.08 -4.29 -25.12
N LEU A 142 -5.55 -4.15 -26.34
CA LEU A 142 -6.23 -3.46 -27.43
C LEU A 142 -7.09 -4.40 -28.28
N LEU A 143 -7.08 -5.71 -28.05
CA LEU A 143 -8.01 -6.62 -28.71
C LEU A 143 -9.34 -6.62 -28.00
N CYS A 144 -10.43 -6.46 -28.76
CA CYS A 144 -11.77 -6.64 -28.23
C CYS A 144 -11.97 -8.11 -27.81
N GLY A 145 -12.27 -8.36 -26.54
CA GLY A 145 -12.50 -9.72 -26.02
C GLY A 145 -13.71 -10.46 -26.61
N ILE A 146 -14.54 -9.79 -27.44
CA ILE A 146 -15.70 -10.39 -28.12
C ILE A 146 -15.38 -10.71 -29.57
N CYS A 147 -14.83 -9.75 -30.33
CA CYS A 147 -14.68 -9.88 -31.78
C CYS A 147 -13.22 -9.94 -32.26
N GLY A 148 -12.23 -9.87 -31.36
CA GLY A 148 -10.82 -9.97 -31.68
C GLY A 148 -10.23 -8.83 -32.52
N ARG A 149 -11.01 -7.78 -32.83
CA ARG A 149 -10.51 -6.61 -33.56
C ARG A 149 -9.74 -5.65 -32.66
N VAL A 150 -8.71 -5.01 -33.24
CA VAL A 150 -7.93 -3.97 -32.57
C VAL A 150 -8.82 -2.75 -32.34
N MET A 151 -9.00 -2.38 -31.08
CA MET A 151 -9.73 -1.21 -30.66
C MET A 151 -8.91 0.04 -31.00
N ARG A 152 -9.54 1.00 -31.68
CA ARG A 152 -8.96 2.33 -31.92
C ARG A 152 -9.48 3.30 -30.86
N PHE A 153 -8.58 4.11 -30.33
CA PHE A 153 -9.00 5.23 -29.49
C PHE A 153 -9.89 6.18 -30.30
N VAL A 154 -11.10 6.44 -29.80
CA VAL A 154 -12.06 7.36 -30.45
C VAL A 154 -12.10 8.68 -29.69
N SER A 155 -12.35 8.62 -28.38
CA SER A 155 -12.33 9.79 -27.50
C SER A 155 -12.17 9.35 -26.04
N SER A 156 -11.73 10.27 -25.19
CA SER A 156 -11.77 10.13 -23.75
C SER A 156 -12.70 11.19 -23.18
N ARG A 157 -13.51 10.82 -22.20
CA ARG A 157 -14.32 11.78 -21.45
C ARG A 157 -13.61 12.02 -20.13
N ILE A 158 -13.00 13.19 -20.00
CA ILE A 158 -12.47 13.64 -18.72
C ILE A 158 -13.67 14.01 -17.85
N PRO A 159 -13.87 13.36 -16.69
CA PRO A 159 -14.97 13.73 -15.81
C PRO A 159 -14.83 15.20 -15.42
N ILE A 160 -15.96 15.90 -15.34
CA ILE A 160 -16.00 17.30 -14.93
C ILE A 160 -15.27 17.42 -13.58
N PRO A 161 -14.32 18.36 -13.42
CA PRO A 161 -13.62 18.55 -12.16
C PRO A 161 -14.60 18.69 -10.99
N LEU A 162 -14.28 18.06 -9.86
CA LEU A 162 -15.17 17.96 -8.69
C LEU A 162 -15.75 19.31 -8.24
N TRP A 163 -14.98 20.40 -8.34
CA TRP A 163 -15.46 21.74 -7.97
C TRP A 163 -16.63 22.22 -8.85
N ARG A 164 -16.57 21.98 -10.16
CA ARG A 164 -17.60 22.38 -11.12
C ARG A 164 -18.83 21.47 -11.04
N VAL A 165 -18.65 20.22 -10.60
CA VAL A 165 -19.76 19.33 -10.23
C VAL A 165 -20.49 19.84 -8.98
N LYS A 166 -19.73 20.30 -7.97
CA LYS A 166 -20.30 20.88 -6.74
C LYS A 166 -21.12 22.14 -7.02
N GLU A 167 -20.61 23.06 -7.84
CA GLU A 167 -21.35 24.28 -8.24
C GLU A 167 -22.67 23.95 -8.95
N ARG A 168 -22.66 22.99 -9.88
CA ARG A 168 -23.87 22.58 -10.60
C ARG A 168 -24.89 21.87 -9.70
N LEU A 169 -24.42 21.08 -8.74
CA LEU A 169 -25.31 20.47 -7.75
C LEU A 169 -25.92 21.52 -6.83
N GLN A 170 -25.14 22.51 -6.39
CA GLN A 170 -25.68 23.63 -5.59
C GLN A 170 -26.74 24.39 -6.37
N ALA A 171 -26.49 24.73 -7.63
CA ALA A 171 -27.44 25.45 -8.48
C ALA A 171 -28.69 24.66 -8.91
N ALA A 172 -28.64 23.32 -8.90
CA ALA A 172 -29.77 22.47 -9.29
C ALA A 172 -30.70 22.09 -8.12
N PHE A 173 -30.22 22.26 -6.88
CA PHE A 173 -30.94 21.95 -5.64
C PHE A 173 -31.11 23.18 -4.74
N SER A 174 -31.01 24.39 -5.31
CA SER A 174 -31.49 25.65 -4.73
C SER A 174 -32.70 26.15 -5.52
#